data_AF-A0A645HGX3-F1
#
_entry.id   AF-A0A645HGX3-F1
#
_cell.length_a   1.000
_cell.length_b   1.000
_cell.length_c   1.000
_cell.angle_alpha   90.00
_cell.angle_beta   90.00
_cell.angle_gamma   90.00
#
_symmetry.space_group_name_H-M   'P 1'
#
loop_
_entity.id
_entity.type
_entity.pdbx_description
1 polymer ?
#
loop_
_entity_poly.entity_id
_entity_poly.type
_entity_poly.pdbx_seq_one_letter_code
_entity_poly.pdbx_strand_id
1 'polypeptide(L)' 'MFSLHFVVNGKIEKHYSLFYSRLFNDRISSDYDDFVQYDEEMVTEFRPQTVDFIAMIEDNLIQDS' A
#
# COMPACT_ATOMS: atom_id res chain seq x y z
N MET A 1 -0.25 -2.76 11.74
CA MET A 1 1.02 -2.48 12.46
C MET A 1 2.12 -1.86 11.59
N PHE A 2 1.96 -1.77 10.27
CA PHE A 2 2.94 -1.19 9.35
C PHE A 2 3.40 0.23 9.74
N SER A 3 2.47 1.16 10.01
CA SER A 3 2.79 2.54 10.36
C SER A 3 3.64 2.66 11.63
N LEU A 4 3.36 1.83 12.64
CA LEU A 4 4.11 1.84 13.90
C LEU A 4 5.58 1.45 13.68
N HIS A 5 5.84 0.44 12.84
CA HIS A 5 7.17 -0.12 12.66
C HIS A 5 8.01 0.57 11.58
N PHE A 6 7.41 1.40 10.73
CA PHE A 6 8.14 1.99 9.60
C PHE A 6 7.91 3.49 9.43
N VAL A 7 6.76 4.04 9.83
CA VAL A 7 6.50 5.48 9.74
C VAL A 7 6.92 6.19 11.03
N VAL A 8 6.47 5.69 12.18
CA VAL A 8 6.73 6.34 13.48
C VAL A 8 8.23 6.37 13.80
N ASN A 9 8.99 5.40 13.32
CA ASN A 9 10.45 5.37 13.45
C ASN A 9 11.20 6.05 12.29
N GLY A 10 10.50 6.76 11.41
CA GLY A 10 11.08 7.56 10.34
C GLY A 10 11.73 6.78 9.19
N LYS A 11 11.49 5.47 9.08
CA LYS A 11 12.05 4.65 7.99
C LYS A 11 11.36 4.87 6.64
N ILE A 12 10.08 5.24 6.65
CA ILE A 12 9.30 5.50 5.45
C ILE A 12 8.46 6.75 5.62
N GLU A 13 8.16 7.42 4.52
CA GLU A 13 7.25 8.57 4.52
C GLU A 13 5.80 8.17 4.83
N LYS A 14 5.05 9.12 5.41
CA LYS A 14 3.67 8.90 5.82
C LYS A 14 2.75 8.51 4.67
N HIS A 15 2.98 9.04 3.46
CA HIS A 15 2.11 8.83 2.31
C HIS A 15 2.04 7.34 1.91
N TYR A 16 3.17 6.61 2.00
CA TYR A 16 3.21 5.17 1.78
C TYR A 16 2.35 4.37 2.75
N SER A 17 2.24 4.82 4.00
CA SER A 17 1.35 4.16 4.95
C SER A 17 -0.13 4.45 4.72
N LEU A 18 -0.47 5.60 4.16
CA LEU A 18 -1.86 5.87 3.75
C LEU A 18 -2.23 4.99 2.57
N PHE A 19 -1.33 4.88 1.59
CA PHE A 19 -1.48 4.02 0.43
C PHE A 19 -1.62 2.54 0.82
N TYR A 20 -0.73 2.02 1.68
CA TYR A 20 -0.84 0.66 2.22
C TYR A 20 -2.19 0.41 2.91
N SER A 21 -2.64 1.35 3.75
CA SER A 21 -3.90 1.21 4.48
C SER A 21 -5.10 1.17 3.53
N ARG A 22 -5.08 1.99 2.48
CA ARG A 22 -6.10 1.98 1.42
C ARG A 22 -6.14 0.61 0.73
N LEU A 23 -5.02 0.12 0.20
CA LEU A 23 -4.95 -1.19 -0.45
C LEU A 23 -5.37 -2.34 0.46
N PHE A 24 -4.99 -2.30 1.74
CA PHE A 24 -5.35 -3.33 2.71
C PHE A 24 -6.86 -3.37 2.96
N ASN A 25 -7.49 -2.20 3.13
CA ASN A 25 -8.93 -2.10 3.31
C ASN A 25 -9.69 -2.48 2.04
N ASP A 26 -9.23 -2.01 0.88
CA ASP A 26 -9.77 -2.31 -0.44
C ASP A 26 -9.76 -3.83 -0.72
N ARG A 27 -8.69 -4.52 -0.30
CA ARG A 27 -8.63 -5.98 -0.37
C ARG A 27 -9.68 -6.65 0.53
N ILE A 28 -9.83 -6.17 1.77
CA ILE A 28 -10.80 -6.75 2.71
C ILE A 28 -12.22 -6.52 2.20
N SER A 29 -12.58 -5.30 1.81
CA SER A 29 -13.93 -5.01 1.30
C SER A 29 -14.22 -5.77 0.00
N SER A 30 -13.25 -5.89 -0.91
CA SER A 30 -13.42 -6.70 -2.13
C SER A 30 -13.69 -8.17 -1.84
N ASP A 31 -13.16 -8.73 -0.75
CA ASP A 31 -13.31 -10.14 -0.41
C ASP A 31 -14.59 -10.41 0.43
N TYR A 32 -15.10 -9.41 1.17
CA TYR A 32 -16.15 -9.62 2.17
C TYR A 32 -17.39 -8.73 2.05
N ASP A 33 -17.35 -7.60 1.34
CA ASP A 33 -18.49 -6.71 1.15
C ASP A 33 -19.20 -7.00 -0.19
N ASP A 34 -20.53 -6.93 -0.18
CA ASP A 34 -21.32 -7.09 -1.39
C ASP A 34 -21.17 -5.87 -2.32
N PHE A 35 -21.17 -6.12 -3.64
CA PHE A 35 -21.17 -5.10 -4.70
C PHE A 35 -19.91 -4.21 -4.78
N VAL A 36 -18.78 -4.63 -4.21
CA VAL A 36 -17.48 -3.97 -4.43
C VAL A 36 -16.93 -4.38 -5.80
N GLN A 37 -16.64 -3.38 -6.65
CA GLN A 37 -16.04 -3.57 -7.98
C GLN A 37 -14.97 -2.52 -8.23
N TYR A 38 -13.90 -2.93 -8.93
CA TYR A 38 -12.83 -2.05 -9.40
C TYR A 38 -12.86 -2.03 -10.93
N ASP A 39 -12.85 -0.84 -11.50
CA ASP A 39 -12.83 -0.60 -12.94
C ASP A 39 -11.40 -0.29 -13.43
N GLU A 40 -11.26 -0.17 -14.74
CA GLU A 40 -9.97 0.06 -15.38
C GLU A 40 -9.33 1.39 -14.96
N GLU A 41 -10.13 2.45 -14.77
CA GLU A 41 -9.63 3.77 -14.38
C GLU A 41 -9.00 3.71 -12.99
N MET A 42 -9.72 3.14 -12.02
CA MET A 42 -9.22 2.94 -10.65
C MET A 42 -7.93 2.11 -10.64
N VAL A 43 -7.89 0.99 -11.36
CA VAL A 43 -6.71 0.12 -11.40
C VAL A 43 -5.53 0.82 -12.09
N THR A 44 -5.80 1.59 -13.14
CA THR A 44 -4.78 2.36 -13.87
C THR A 44 -4.15 3.44 -12.98
N GLU A 45 -4.94 4.09 -12.12
CA GLU A 45 -4.45 5.06 -11.13
C GLU A 45 -3.58 4.38 -10.05
N PHE A 46 -3.97 3.18 -9.60
CA PHE A 46 -3.24 2.46 -8.56
C PHE A 46 -1.92 1.88 -9.03
N ARG A 47 -1.83 1.45 -10.29
CA ARG A 47 -0.68 0.74 -10.81
C ARG A 47 0.67 1.45 -10.61
N PRO A 48 0.83 2.75 -10.96
CA PRO A 48 2.10 3.45 -10.73
C PRO A 48 2.40 3.62 -9.24
N GLN A 49 1.39 3.89 -8.40
CA GLN A 49 1.55 4.03 -6.95
C GLN A 49 2.01 2.72 -6.30
N THR A 50 1.49 1.58 -6.77
CA THR A 50 1.90 0.25 -6.32
C THR A 50 3.35 -0.05 -6.70
N VAL A 51 3.76 0.27 -7.93
CA VAL A 51 5.15 0.08 -8.37
C VAL A 51 6.11 0.92 -7.52
N ASP A 52 5.78 2.19 -7.30
CA ASP A 52 6.57 3.09 -6.46
C ASP A 52 6.66 2.58 -5.00
N PHE A 53 5.54 2.12 -4.44
CA PHE A 53 5.52 1.55 -3.09
C PHE A 53 6.38 0.27 -2.96
N ILE A 54 6.36 -0.61 -3.96
CA ILE A 54 7.20 -1.81 -3.99
C ILE A 54 8.68 -1.42 -4.03
N ALA A 55 9.06 -0.50 -4.92
CA ALA A 55 10.44 -0.03 -5.02
C ALA A 55 10.92 0.57 -3.68
N MET A 56 10.09 1.38 -3.03
CA MET A 56 10.41 1.92 -1.70
C MET A 56 10.67 0.80 -0.67
N ILE A 57 9.86 -0.26 -0.65
CA ILE A 57 10.06 -1.39 0.26
C ILE A 57 11.37 -2.10 -0.04
N GLU A 58 11.65 -2.40 -1.31
CA GLU A 58 12.87 -3.11 -1.73
C GLU A 58 14.13 -2.31 -1.38
N ASP A 59 14.13 -1.01 -1.67
CA ASP A 59 15.28 -0.14 -1.45
C ASP A 59 15.53 0.16 0.03
N ASN A 60 14.48 0.26 0.86
CA ASN A 60 14.61 0.80 2.22
C ASN A 60 14.36 -0.23 3.34
N LEU A 61 13.62 -1.31 3.07
CA LEU A 61 13.16 -2.25 4.11
C LEU A 61 13.64 -3.70 3.93
N ILE A 62 14.01 -4.12 2.71
CA ILE A 62 14.44 -5.50 2.42
C ILE A 62 15.97 -5.68 2.42
N GLN A 63 16.75 -4.62 2.68
CA GLN A 63 18.22 -4.71 2.75
C GLN A 63 18.70 -5.68 3.85
N ASP A 64 19.16 -6.85 3.41
CA ASP A 64 19.80 -8.02 4.06
C ASP A 64 19.56 -8.33 5.55
N SER A 65 19.01 -9.53 5.76
CA SER A 65 19.10 -10.35 6.99
C SER A 65 20.46 -11.04 7.11
#